data_AF-A0A165H927-F1
#
_entry.id   AF-A0A165H927-F1
#
_cell.length_a   1.000
_cell.length_b   1.000
_cell.length_c   1.000
_cell.angle_alpha   90.00
_cell.angle_beta   90.00
_cell.angle_gamma   90.00
#
_symmetry.space_group_name_H-M   'P 1'
#
loop_
_entity.id
_entity.type
_entity.pdbx_description
1 polymer ?
#
loop_
_entity_poly.entity_id
_entity_poly.type
_entity_poly.pdbx_seq_one_letter_code
_entity_poly.pdbx_strand_id
1 'polypeptide(L)'
;MASKALREYKLVVVGGGGVGKSCLTIQLIQSHFVDEYDPTIEDSYRKQCVIDGELALLDVLDTAGQEEYSAMREQYMRTGEGFLLVYSINSRQSYEEISVFQQQILRVKDKDYFPMIVVGNKSDLEMEGGREVSKQAGEELARQFNCSFIETSAKLRINVDEAFHNLVREIRRYNKEMSSYSSAPAGGSNGPQSKMEIQEQSKERGCCGKCLIM
;
A
#
# COMPACT_ATOMS: atom_id res chain seq x y z
N MET A 1 27.69 -14.63 19.07
CA MET A 1 26.97 -14.08 17.92
C MET A 1 25.74 -13.39 18.45
N ALA A 2 25.52 -12.10 18.18
CA ALA A 2 24.30 -11.44 18.61
C ALA A 2 23.10 -12.11 17.90
N SER A 3 22.13 -12.59 18.67
CA SER A 3 20.84 -13.04 18.15
C SER A 3 20.22 -11.87 17.38
N LYS A 4 20.27 -11.90 16.04
CA LYS A 4 19.58 -10.92 15.20
C LYS A 4 18.10 -11.08 15.54
N ALA A 5 17.52 -10.09 16.22
CA ALA A 5 16.12 -10.13 16.63
C ALA A 5 15.25 -10.41 15.40
N LEU A 6 14.32 -11.34 15.53
CA LEU A 6 13.39 -11.70 14.46
C LEU A 6 12.61 -10.44 14.04
N ARG A 7 12.70 -10.05 12.77
CA ARG A 7 12.00 -8.85 12.29
C ARG A 7 10.51 -9.16 12.17
N GLU A 8 9.72 -8.40 12.89
CA GLU A 8 8.27 -8.37 12.79
C GLU A 8 7.82 -7.45 11.64
N TYR A 9 6.80 -7.87 10.91
CA TYR A 9 6.16 -7.14 9.82
C TYR A 9 4.66 -7.04 10.09
N LYS A 10 4.15 -5.82 10.29
CA LYS A 10 2.73 -5.56 10.54
C LYS A 10 1.96 -5.45 9.23
N LEU A 11 1.32 -6.53 8.83
CA LEU A 11 0.55 -6.61 7.59
C LEU A 11 -0.93 -6.39 7.91
N VAL A 12 -1.64 -5.65 7.06
CA VAL A 12 -3.09 -5.43 7.23
C VAL A 12 -3.82 -5.89 5.99
N VAL A 13 -4.88 -6.67 6.16
CA VAL A 13 -5.73 -7.15 5.07
C VAL A 13 -7.01 -6.32 5.06
N VAL A 14 -7.25 -5.56 3.98
CA VAL A 14 -8.43 -4.69 3.82
C VAL A 14 -9.19 -5.01 2.55
N GLY A 15 -10.47 -4.64 2.50
CA GLY A 15 -11.38 -4.95 1.41
C GLY A 15 -12.82 -5.09 1.88
N GLY A 16 -13.76 -5.12 0.93
CA GLY A 16 -15.19 -5.22 1.21
C GLY A 16 -15.61 -6.45 2.04
N GLY A 17 -16.85 -6.47 2.48
CA GLY A 17 -17.45 -7.62 3.16
C GLY A 17 -17.44 -8.88 2.27
N GLY A 18 -17.15 -10.05 2.86
CA GLY A 18 -17.28 -11.33 2.15
C GLY A 18 -16.26 -11.60 1.02
N VAL A 19 -15.24 -10.75 0.82
CA VAL A 19 -14.20 -10.96 -0.20
C VAL A 19 -13.21 -12.08 0.15
N GLY A 20 -13.21 -12.56 1.40
CA GLY A 20 -12.37 -13.66 1.87
C GLY A 20 -11.04 -13.25 2.52
N LYS A 21 -11.00 -12.09 3.20
CA LYS A 21 -9.83 -11.61 3.98
C LYS A 21 -9.44 -12.61 5.06
N SER A 22 -10.39 -12.98 5.90
CA SER A 22 -10.24 -13.98 6.97
C SER A 22 -9.84 -15.34 6.41
N CYS A 23 -10.45 -15.77 5.31
CA CYS A 23 -10.09 -17.02 4.65
C CYS A 23 -8.63 -17.03 4.17
N LEU A 24 -8.13 -15.93 3.60
CA LEU A 24 -6.72 -15.81 3.20
C LEU A 24 -5.79 -15.84 4.41
N THR A 25 -6.12 -15.09 5.47
CA THR A 25 -5.33 -15.03 6.70
C THR A 25 -5.29 -16.39 7.38
N ILE A 26 -6.44 -17.03 7.61
CA ILE A 26 -6.52 -18.35 8.25
C ILE A 26 -5.79 -19.40 7.40
N GLN A 27 -5.96 -19.39 6.07
CA GLN A 27 -5.27 -20.33 5.18
C GLN A 27 -3.75 -20.15 5.24
N LEU A 28 -3.26 -18.91 5.34
CA LEU A 28 -1.83 -18.65 5.55
C LEU A 28 -1.35 -19.25 6.88
N ILE A 29 -2.07 -19.02 7.98
CA ILE A 29 -1.62 -19.34 9.34
C ILE A 29 -1.77 -20.84 9.64
N GLN A 30 -2.94 -21.40 9.37
CA GLN A 30 -3.33 -22.75 9.80
C GLN A 30 -3.16 -23.79 8.69
N SER A 31 -2.89 -23.39 7.44
CA SER A 31 -2.92 -24.31 6.28
C SER A 31 -4.27 -25.07 6.16
N HIS A 32 -5.34 -24.45 6.63
CA HIS A 32 -6.70 -24.99 6.65
C HIS A 32 -7.67 -23.96 6.06
N PHE A 33 -8.68 -24.44 5.34
CA PHE A 33 -9.75 -23.61 4.81
C PHE A 33 -11.02 -23.85 5.64
N VAL A 34 -11.64 -22.77 6.10
CA VAL A 34 -12.87 -22.81 6.90
C VAL A 34 -14.04 -22.40 5.99
N ASP A 35 -14.95 -23.34 5.73
CA ASP A 35 -16.17 -23.10 4.93
C ASP A 35 -17.25 -22.34 5.71
N GLU A 36 -17.25 -22.42 7.04
CA GLU A 36 -18.22 -21.72 7.90
C GLU A 36 -17.80 -20.26 8.10
N TYR A 37 -18.67 -19.33 7.70
CA TYR A 37 -18.43 -17.90 7.79
C TYR A 37 -19.00 -17.34 9.10
N ASP A 38 -18.10 -16.95 10.01
CA ASP A 38 -18.43 -16.08 11.14
C ASP A 38 -17.94 -14.65 10.81
N PRO A 39 -18.82 -13.63 10.74
CA PRO A 39 -18.42 -12.25 10.48
C PRO A 39 -17.35 -11.78 11.48
N THR A 40 -16.13 -11.55 10.99
CA THR A 40 -15.01 -11.07 11.81
C THR A 40 -15.27 -9.66 12.35
N ILE A 41 -14.83 -9.41 13.58
CA ILE A 41 -14.76 -8.06 14.17
C ILE A 41 -13.37 -7.48 13.89
N GLU A 42 -12.32 -8.02 14.52
CA GLU A 42 -10.91 -7.72 14.22
C GLU A 42 -10.06 -8.79 14.91
N ASP A 43 -9.16 -9.46 14.18
CA ASP A 43 -8.26 -10.47 14.75
C ASP A 43 -6.81 -10.27 14.26
N SER A 44 -5.84 -10.44 15.17
CA SER A 44 -4.41 -10.44 14.84
C SER A 44 -3.85 -11.86 14.90
N TYR A 45 -3.18 -12.26 13.82
CA TYR A 45 -2.58 -13.57 13.67
C TYR A 45 -1.07 -13.47 13.44
N ARG A 46 -0.29 -14.35 14.06
CA ARG A 46 1.17 -14.35 13.95
C ARG A 46 1.69 -15.63 13.32
N LYS A 47 2.58 -15.51 12.33
CA LYS A 47 3.28 -16.65 11.71
C LYS A 47 4.74 -16.31 11.46
N GLN A 48 5.62 -17.21 11.90
CA GLN A 48 7.03 -17.16 11.55
C GLN A 48 7.26 -17.92 10.23
N CYS A 49 7.94 -17.30 9.28
CA CYS A 49 8.32 -17.92 8.01
C CYS A 49 9.70 -17.44 7.54
N VAL A 50 10.22 -18.07 6.47
CA VAL A 50 11.45 -17.64 5.80
C VAL A 50 11.06 -17.06 4.45
N ILE A 51 11.40 -15.79 4.21
CA ILE A 51 11.12 -15.09 2.96
C ILE A 51 12.47 -14.64 2.38
N ASP A 52 12.80 -15.18 1.20
CA ASP A 52 14.06 -14.92 0.48
C ASP A 52 15.32 -15.19 1.34
N GLY A 53 15.29 -16.27 2.13
CA GLY A 53 16.40 -16.68 3.01
C GLY A 53 16.47 -15.95 4.34
N GLU A 54 15.58 -14.97 4.60
CA GLU A 54 15.52 -14.23 5.85
C GLU A 54 14.31 -14.64 6.69
N LEU A 55 14.53 -14.94 7.97
CA LEU A 55 13.46 -15.18 8.94
C LEU A 55 12.63 -13.90 9.15
N ALA A 56 11.31 -14.04 9.04
CA ALA A 56 10.32 -13.00 9.22
C ALA A 56 9.21 -13.47 10.18
N LEU A 57 8.75 -12.57 11.05
CA LEU A 57 7.53 -12.74 11.82
C LEU A 57 6.44 -11.88 11.18
N LEU A 58 5.42 -12.50 10.63
CA LEU A 58 4.25 -11.81 10.10
C LEU A 58 3.27 -11.60 11.24
N ASP A 59 2.89 -10.36 11.50
CA ASP A 59 1.77 -9.97 12.36
C ASP A 59 0.66 -9.45 11.44
N VAL A 60 -0.32 -10.30 11.16
CA VAL A 60 -1.38 -10.06 10.18
C VAL A 60 -2.64 -9.63 10.91
N LEU A 61 -3.09 -8.42 10.65
CA LEU A 61 -4.38 -7.92 11.10
C LEU A 61 -5.45 -8.21 10.04
N ASP A 62 -6.44 -9.02 10.40
CA ASP A 62 -7.66 -9.25 9.63
C ASP A 62 -8.74 -8.27 10.08
N THR A 63 -9.18 -7.39 9.17
CA THR A 63 -10.16 -6.34 9.49
C THR A 63 -11.58 -6.79 9.13
N ALA A 64 -12.59 -6.30 9.84
CA ALA A 64 -13.96 -6.47 9.36
C ALA A 64 -14.15 -5.75 8.01
N GLY A 65 -14.92 -6.35 7.11
CA GLY A 65 -15.26 -5.71 5.81
C GLY A 65 -16.37 -4.67 5.88
N GLN A 66 -16.94 -4.43 7.06
CA GLN A 66 -18.13 -3.61 7.29
C GLN A 66 -17.94 -2.58 8.42
N GLU A 67 -16.75 -2.01 8.59
CA GLU A 67 -16.57 -1.09 9.72
C GLU A 67 -17.19 0.28 9.49
N GLU A 68 -18.33 0.51 10.17
CA GLU A 68 -19.06 1.78 10.32
C GLU A 68 -18.33 2.80 11.22
N TYR A 69 -17.21 2.42 11.86
CA TYR A 69 -16.46 3.25 12.80
C TYR A 69 -15.12 3.76 12.21
N SER A 70 -15.08 5.04 11.85
CA SER A 70 -13.91 5.69 11.22
C SER A 70 -12.63 5.72 12.07
N ALA A 71 -12.75 5.74 13.40
CA ALA A 71 -11.60 5.88 14.30
C ALA A 71 -10.73 4.61 14.38
N MET A 72 -11.33 3.42 14.37
CA MET A 72 -10.60 2.14 14.37
C MET A 72 -9.85 1.96 13.06
N ARG A 73 -10.50 2.34 11.95
CA ARG A 73 -9.90 2.37 10.61
C ARG A 73 -8.61 3.16 10.53
N GLU A 74 -8.59 4.36 11.10
CA GLU A 74 -7.37 5.17 11.10
C GLU A 74 -6.22 4.53 11.89
N GLN A 75 -6.53 3.81 12.97
CA GLN A 75 -5.51 3.19 13.82
C GLN A 75 -4.71 2.15 13.07
N TYR A 76 -5.35 1.17 12.44
CA TYR A 76 -4.64 0.13 11.70
C TYR A 76 -3.96 0.68 10.43
N MET A 77 -4.56 1.69 9.78
CA MET A 77 -3.92 2.37 8.65
C MET A 77 -2.66 3.10 9.09
N ARG A 78 -2.66 3.69 10.29
CA ARG A 78 -1.47 4.37 10.83
C ARG A 78 -0.37 3.37 11.19
N THR A 79 -0.70 2.26 11.85
CA THR A 79 0.29 1.31 12.40
C THR A 79 0.77 0.25 11.41
N GLY A 80 -0.01 -0.10 10.38
CA GLY A 80 0.34 -1.11 9.38
C GLY A 80 1.57 -0.74 8.55
N GLU A 81 2.50 -1.67 8.34
CA GLU A 81 3.70 -1.48 7.51
C GLU A 81 3.45 -1.79 6.04
N GLY A 82 2.42 -2.58 5.73
CA GLY A 82 1.95 -2.80 4.36
C GLY A 82 0.53 -3.38 4.31
N PHE A 83 -0.13 -3.23 3.16
CA PHE A 83 -1.54 -3.56 3.01
C PHE A 83 -1.81 -4.52 1.84
N LEU A 84 -2.62 -5.55 2.08
CA LEU A 84 -3.27 -6.32 1.02
C LEU A 84 -4.64 -5.70 0.75
N LEU A 85 -4.88 -5.25 -0.48
CA LEU A 85 -6.15 -4.71 -0.94
C LEU A 85 -6.92 -5.83 -1.65
N VAL A 86 -7.82 -6.49 -0.93
CA VAL A 86 -8.49 -7.71 -1.37
C VAL A 86 -9.89 -7.40 -1.94
N TYR A 87 -10.13 -7.82 -3.18
CA TYR A 87 -11.46 -7.90 -3.76
C TYR A 87 -11.77 -9.32 -4.19
N SER A 88 -13.04 -9.59 -4.53
CA SER A 88 -13.47 -10.89 -5.05
C SER A 88 -13.65 -10.81 -6.56
N ILE A 89 -13.08 -11.75 -7.33
CA ILE A 89 -13.20 -11.72 -8.81
C ILE A 89 -14.64 -11.84 -9.32
N ASN A 90 -15.55 -12.33 -8.47
CA ASN A 90 -16.98 -12.48 -8.73
C ASN A 90 -17.83 -11.31 -8.18
N SER A 91 -17.23 -10.17 -7.83
CA SER A 91 -17.96 -9.00 -7.34
C SER A 91 -17.31 -7.71 -7.85
N ARG A 92 -17.91 -7.11 -8.89
CA ARG A 92 -17.49 -5.80 -9.41
C ARG A 92 -17.51 -4.72 -8.34
N GLN A 93 -18.52 -4.71 -7.46
CA GLN A 93 -18.61 -3.76 -6.37
C GLN A 93 -17.37 -3.82 -5.46
N SER A 94 -16.96 -5.01 -5.04
CA SER A 94 -15.79 -5.18 -4.17
C SER A 94 -14.49 -4.68 -4.82
N TYR A 95 -14.39 -4.73 -6.15
CA TYR A 95 -13.26 -4.21 -6.92
C TYR A 95 -13.26 -2.68 -6.95
N GLU A 96 -14.42 -2.05 -7.10
CA GLU A 96 -14.54 -0.58 -7.11
C GLU A 96 -14.17 0.03 -5.74
N GLU A 97 -14.49 -0.67 -4.65
CA GLU A 97 -14.15 -0.28 -3.28
C GLU A 97 -12.63 -0.22 -3.01
N ILE A 98 -11.80 -0.93 -3.77
CA ILE A 98 -10.34 -0.99 -3.58
C ILE A 98 -9.69 0.41 -3.72
N SER A 99 -10.21 1.24 -4.63
CA SER A 99 -9.74 2.62 -4.79
C SER A 99 -9.98 3.46 -3.54
N VAL A 100 -11.09 3.23 -2.83
CA VAL A 100 -11.42 3.95 -1.59
C VAL A 100 -10.44 3.58 -0.49
N PHE A 101 -10.15 2.29 -0.32
CA PHE A 101 -9.17 1.81 0.66
C PHE A 101 -7.77 2.39 0.37
N GLN A 102 -7.33 2.36 -0.88
CA GLN A 102 -6.04 2.90 -1.29
C GLN A 102 -5.91 4.40 -0.93
N GLN A 103 -6.92 5.20 -1.28
CA GLN A 103 -6.92 6.64 -1.01
C GLN A 103 -6.91 6.94 0.49
N GLN A 104 -7.66 6.18 1.28
CA GLN A 104 -7.68 6.32 2.73
C GLN A 104 -6.33 5.97 3.36
N ILE A 105 -5.69 4.89 2.92
CA ILE A 105 -4.35 4.50 3.39
C ILE A 105 -3.35 5.60 3.10
N LEU A 106 -3.27 6.07 1.85
CA LEU A 106 -2.33 7.14 1.46
C LEU A 106 -2.57 8.43 2.26
N ARG A 107 -3.83 8.81 2.47
CA ARG A 107 -4.19 9.96 3.29
C ARG A 107 -3.75 9.82 4.74
N VAL A 108 -3.97 8.67 5.38
CA VAL A 108 -3.57 8.43 6.77
C VAL A 108 -2.05 8.34 6.91
N LYS A 109 -1.37 7.81 5.89
CA LYS A 109 0.10 7.74 5.83
C LYS A 109 0.76 9.06 5.53
N ASP A 110 0.02 10.02 4.96
CA ASP A 110 0.54 11.28 4.43
C ASP A 110 1.67 11.01 3.40
N LYS A 111 1.35 10.16 2.40
CA LYS A 111 2.29 9.73 1.34
C LYS A 111 1.57 9.61 0.01
N ASP A 112 2.33 9.81 -1.09
CA ASP A 112 1.88 9.49 -2.44
C ASP A 112 2.01 8.00 -2.77
N TYR A 113 2.87 7.29 -2.04
CA TYR A 113 3.13 5.86 -2.19
C TYR A 113 3.37 5.18 -0.85
N PHE A 114 2.81 3.98 -0.70
CA PHE A 114 3.02 3.13 0.47
C PHE A 114 2.97 1.64 0.06
N PRO A 115 3.67 0.72 0.75
CA PRO A 115 3.64 -0.71 0.44
C PRO A 115 2.23 -1.30 0.41
N MET A 116 1.79 -1.69 -0.78
CA MET A 116 0.46 -2.24 -1.04
C MET A 116 0.52 -3.31 -2.13
N ILE A 117 -0.42 -4.25 -2.12
CA ILE A 117 -0.65 -5.20 -3.22
C ILE A 117 -2.15 -5.34 -3.46
N VAL A 118 -2.57 -5.29 -4.73
CA VAL A 118 -3.95 -5.60 -5.12
C VAL A 118 -4.09 -7.11 -5.25
N VAL A 119 -5.10 -7.66 -4.59
CA VAL A 119 -5.37 -9.10 -4.55
C VAL A 119 -6.77 -9.40 -5.08
N GLY A 120 -6.85 -10.11 -6.20
CA GLY A 120 -8.10 -10.67 -6.71
C GLY A 120 -8.33 -12.08 -6.14
N ASN A 121 -9.17 -12.21 -5.12
CA ASN A 121 -9.44 -13.49 -4.46
C ASN A 121 -10.58 -14.26 -5.14
N LYS A 122 -10.71 -15.54 -4.78
CA LYS A 122 -11.68 -16.51 -5.31
C LYS A 122 -11.46 -16.85 -6.79
N SER A 123 -10.20 -16.90 -7.22
CA SER A 123 -9.85 -17.25 -8.61
C SER A 123 -10.34 -18.63 -9.04
N ASP A 124 -10.65 -19.52 -8.09
CA ASP A 124 -11.28 -20.81 -8.34
C ASP A 124 -12.66 -20.72 -9.00
N LEU A 125 -13.39 -19.61 -8.78
CA LEU A 125 -14.73 -19.38 -9.37
C LEU A 125 -14.69 -19.05 -10.87
N GLU A 126 -13.51 -18.85 -11.44
CA GLU A 126 -13.35 -18.66 -12.89
C GLU A 126 -13.84 -19.89 -13.68
N MET A 127 -13.54 -21.09 -13.20
CA MET A 127 -13.97 -22.34 -13.85
C MET A 127 -15.49 -22.55 -13.80
N GLU A 128 -16.16 -21.91 -12.84
CA GLU A 128 -17.60 -21.97 -12.64
C GLU A 128 -18.35 -20.90 -13.45
N GLY A 129 -17.63 -20.03 -14.18
CA GLY A 129 -18.21 -18.94 -14.97
C GLY A 129 -18.65 -17.74 -14.15
N GLY A 130 -18.29 -17.67 -12.87
CA GLY A 130 -18.71 -16.62 -11.93
C GLY A 130 -17.86 -15.35 -11.95
N ARG A 131 -16.93 -15.18 -12.90
CA ARG A 131 -16.02 -14.02 -12.94
C ARG A 131 -16.74 -12.76 -13.45
N GLU A 132 -16.73 -11.70 -12.65
CA GLU A 132 -17.22 -10.37 -13.02
C GLU A 132 -16.09 -9.37 -13.34
N VAL A 133 -14.90 -9.61 -12.76
CA VAL A 133 -13.72 -8.76 -12.93
C VAL A 133 -12.63 -9.55 -13.66
N SER A 134 -12.22 -9.06 -14.83
CA SER A 134 -11.15 -9.68 -15.60
C SER A 134 -9.80 -9.52 -14.89
N LYS A 135 -8.89 -10.46 -15.12
CA LYS A 135 -7.51 -10.37 -14.63
C LYS A 135 -6.82 -9.08 -15.10
N GLN A 136 -7.07 -8.68 -16.34
CA GLN A 136 -6.54 -7.45 -16.95
C GLN A 136 -6.99 -6.20 -16.20
N ALA A 137 -8.25 -6.12 -15.76
CA ALA A 137 -8.73 -5.01 -14.96
C ALA A 137 -7.99 -4.91 -13.61
N GLY A 138 -7.73 -6.04 -12.96
CA GLY A 138 -6.92 -6.09 -11.73
C GLY A 138 -5.48 -5.60 -11.94
N GLU A 139 -4.85 -6.02 -13.05
CA GLU A 139 -3.51 -5.57 -13.46
C GLU A 139 -3.47 -4.06 -13.77
N GLU A 140 -4.49 -3.54 -14.45
CA GLU A 140 -4.62 -2.12 -14.74
C GLU A 140 -4.81 -1.29 -13.46
N LEU A 141 -5.63 -1.76 -12.52
CA LEU A 141 -5.82 -1.08 -11.24
C LEU A 141 -4.52 -1.01 -10.44
N ALA A 142 -3.78 -2.12 -10.34
CA ALA A 142 -2.50 -2.13 -9.64
C ALA A 142 -1.46 -1.21 -10.31
N ARG A 143 -1.46 -1.15 -11.65
CA ARG A 143 -0.61 -0.21 -12.41
C ARG A 143 -0.95 1.24 -12.08
N GLN A 144 -2.24 1.59 -11.96
CA GLN A 144 -2.67 2.94 -11.56
C GLN A 144 -2.19 3.28 -10.14
N PHE A 145 -2.14 2.29 -9.24
CA PHE A 145 -1.67 2.47 -7.86
C PHE A 145 -0.15 2.33 -7.69
N ASN A 146 0.57 2.10 -8.78
CA ASN A 146 2.01 1.81 -8.77
C ASN A 146 2.39 0.65 -7.84
N CYS A 147 1.58 -0.41 -7.81
CA CYS A 147 1.79 -1.58 -6.96
C CYS A 147 1.63 -2.89 -7.74
N SER A 148 1.88 -4.02 -7.06
CA SER A 148 1.78 -5.35 -7.67
C SER A 148 0.35 -5.88 -7.62
N PHE A 149 0.01 -6.77 -8.57
CA PHE A 149 -1.26 -7.50 -8.62
C PHE A 149 -1.02 -9.01 -8.51
N ILE A 150 -1.91 -9.70 -7.79
CA ILE A 150 -1.91 -11.17 -7.72
C ILE A 150 -3.35 -11.70 -7.58
N GLU A 151 -3.67 -12.77 -8.31
CA GLU A 151 -4.91 -13.51 -8.08
C GLU A 151 -4.67 -14.67 -7.11
N THR A 152 -5.62 -14.88 -6.19
CA THR A 152 -5.53 -15.89 -5.13
C THR A 152 -6.81 -16.72 -5.06
N SER A 153 -6.67 -17.93 -4.54
CA SER A 153 -7.80 -18.71 -4.06
C SER A 153 -7.48 -19.19 -2.66
N ALA A 154 -8.18 -18.64 -1.66
CA ALA A 154 -8.09 -19.15 -0.30
C ALA A 154 -8.52 -20.62 -0.23
N LYS A 155 -9.54 -21.02 -1.00
CA LYS A 155 -10.08 -22.39 -1.06
C LYS A 155 -9.06 -23.41 -1.58
N LEU A 156 -8.42 -23.10 -2.71
CA LEU A 156 -7.44 -23.98 -3.36
C LEU A 156 -5.99 -23.70 -2.91
N ARG A 157 -5.80 -22.76 -1.99
CA ARG A 157 -4.49 -22.26 -1.54
C ARG A 157 -3.61 -21.76 -2.70
N ILE A 158 -4.21 -21.23 -3.75
CA ILE A 158 -3.46 -20.68 -4.89
C ILE A 158 -2.95 -19.30 -4.49
N ASN A 159 -1.63 -19.10 -4.59
CA ASN A 159 -0.93 -17.83 -4.37
C ASN A 159 -1.13 -17.17 -2.99
N VAL A 160 -1.67 -17.90 -2.00
CA VAL A 160 -1.93 -17.36 -0.66
C VAL A 160 -0.63 -16.92 -0.01
N ASP A 161 0.32 -17.84 0.21
CA ASP A 161 1.63 -17.52 0.80
C ASP A 161 2.37 -16.44 -0.03
N GLU A 162 2.29 -16.51 -1.36
CA GLU A 162 2.97 -15.58 -2.27
C GLU A 162 2.44 -14.14 -2.16
N ALA A 163 1.15 -13.94 -1.92
CA ALA A 163 0.59 -12.61 -1.72
C ALA A 163 1.20 -11.91 -0.49
N PHE A 164 1.29 -12.61 0.65
CA PHE A 164 1.89 -12.07 1.87
C PHE A 164 3.41 -11.91 1.74
N HIS A 165 4.09 -12.85 1.09
CA HIS A 165 5.52 -12.76 0.85
C HIS A 165 5.89 -11.58 -0.05
N ASN A 166 5.13 -11.35 -1.13
CA ASN A 166 5.32 -10.19 -1.99
C ASN A 166 5.13 -8.88 -1.23
N LEU A 167 4.16 -8.82 -0.30
CA LEU A 167 3.98 -7.62 0.50
C LEU A 167 5.18 -7.36 1.42
N VAL A 168 5.75 -8.41 2.03
CA VAL A 168 6.99 -8.28 2.81
C VAL A 168 8.15 -7.79 1.95
N ARG A 169 8.29 -8.30 0.72
CA ARG A 169 9.32 -7.80 -0.24
C ARG A 169 9.12 -6.33 -0.54
N GLU A 170 7.87 -5.89 -0.71
CA GLU A 170 7.52 -4.49 -0.95
C GLU A 170 7.90 -3.59 0.24
N ILE A 171 7.60 -4.03 1.47
CA ILE A 171 7.99 -3.32 2.70
C ILE A 171 9.51 -3.22 2.80
N ARG A 172 10.24 -4.31 2.52
CA ARG A 172 11.71 -4.33 2.52
C ARG A 172 12.28 -3.32 1.52
N ARG A 173 11.73 -3.28 0.30
CA ARG A 173 12.12 -2.32 -0.75
C ARG A 173 11.89 -0.88 -0.29
N TYR A 174 10.69 -0.56 0.17
CA TYR A 174 10.31 0.76 0.64
C TYR A 174 11.21 1.26 1.79
N ASN A 175 11.47 0.40 2.79
CA ASN A 175 12.34 0.76 3.91
C ASN A 175 13.79 1.01 3.48
N LYS A 176 14.30 0.27 2.49
CA LYS A 176 15.65 0.47 1.94
C LYS A 176 15.76 1.81 1.22
N GLU A 177 14.74 2.20 0.46
CA GLU A 177 14.71 3.50 -0.23
C GLU A 177 14.63 4.65 0.78
N MET A 178 13.72 4.58 1.77
CA MET A 178 13.55 5.60 2.82
C MET A 178 14.82 5.79 3.68
N SER A 179 15.52 4.71 4.00
CA SER A 179 16.79 4.79 4.73
C SER A 179 17.93 5.39 3.90
N SER A 180 17.94 5.16 2.58
CA SER A 180 18.94 5.74 1.68
C SER A 180 18.82 7.27 1.60
N TYR A 181 17.61 7.82 1.60
CA TYR A 181 17.37 9.27 1.64
C TYR A 181 17.80 9.92 2.97
N SER A 182 17.71 9.18 4.08
CA SER A 182 18.07 9.66 5.42
C SER A 182 19.60 9.72 5.64
N SER A 183 20.37 9.04 4.79
CA SER A 183 21.84 8.97 4.85
C SER A 183 22.57 9.87 3.85
N ALA A 184 21.86 10.70 3.08
CA ALA A 184 22.51 11.75 2.29
C ALA A 184 23.09 12.80 3.25
N PRO A 185 24.40 13.14 3.19
CA PRO A 185 24.92 14.20 4.02
C PRO A 185 24.22 15.49 3.64
N ALA A 186 23.72 16.21 4.64
CA ALA A 186 23.43 17.63 4.51
C ALA A 186 24.74 18.35 4.15
N GLY A 187 25.04 18.41 2.85
CA GLY A 187 26.19 19.10 2.29
C GLY A 187 26.03 20.58 2.56
N GLY A 188 26.66 21.05 3.64
CA GLY A 188 26.84 22.46 3.92
C GLY A 188 27.79 23.13 2.91
N SER A 189 27.50 24.42 2.69
CA SER A 189 28.39 25.49 2.19
C SER A 189 28.82 25.44 0.72
N ASN A 190 28.26 26.31 -0.12
CA ASN A 190 28.82 27.65 -0.39
C ASN A 190 28.06 28.32 -1.54
N GLY A 191 27.41 29.44 -1.24
CA GLY A 191 26.83 30.30 -2.28
C GLY A 191 27.93 30.91 -3.14
N PRO A 192 27.78 30.96 -4.48
CA PRO A 192 28.66 31.77 -5.30
C PRO A 192 28.25 33.25 -5.14
N GLN A 193 29.10 34.06 -4.51
CA GLN A 193 29.09 35.51 -4.72
C GLN A 193 29.58 35.77 -6.14
N SER A 194 28.67 36.12 -7.04
CA SER A 194 28.98 36.74 -8.32
C SER A 194 28.43 38.16 -8.29
N LYS A 195 29.33 39.13 -8.09
CA LYS A 195 29.12 40.53 -8.42
C LYS A 195 28.99 40.61 -9.95
N MET A 196 27.83 41.00 -10.45
CA MET A 196 27.72 41.56 -11.80
C MET A 196 27.82 43.08 -11.71
N GLU A 197 28.93 43.60 -12.23
CA GLU A 197 29.11 45.00 -12.55
C GLU A 197 28.17 45.35 -13.70
N ILE A 198 27.25 46.29 -13.45
CA ILE A 198 26.38 46.86 -14.49
C ILE A 198 27.17 48.00 -15.13
N GLN A 199 27.66 47.78 -16.35
CA GLN A 199 28.15 48.86 -17.21
C GLN A 199 26.98 49.45 -17.98
N GLU A 200 26.71 50.73 -17.69
CA GLU A 200 25.72 51.56 -18.37
C GLU A 200 26.03 51.67 -19.88
N GLN A 201 25.02 51.39 -20.71
CA GLN A 201 24.94 51.96 -22.05
C GLN A 201 23.69 52.81 -22.18
N SER A 202 23.97 54.08 -22.41
CA SER A 202 23.08 55.20 -22.70
C SER A 202 22.01 54.88 -23.75
N LYS A 203 20.75 55.19 -23.42
CA LYS A 203 19.82 55.73 -24.42
C LYS A 203 18.94 56.82 -23.79
N GLU A 204 19.01 57.96 -24.45
CA GLU A 204 18.50 59.25 -24.06
C GLU A 204 16.98 59.41 -24.29
N ARG A 205 16.38 60.27 -23.45
CA ARG A 205 15.19 61.13 -23.65
C ARG A 205 13.78 60.57 -23.39
N GLY A 206 13.16 61.17 -22.36
CA GLY A 206 11.71 61.25 -22.19
C GLY A 206 11.32 61.81 -20.82
N CYS A 207 11.23 63.13 -20.71
CA CYS A 207 11.13 63.91 -19.48
C CYS A 207 9.67 64.13 -19.01
N CYS A 208 9.50 64.14 -17.67
CA CYS A 208 8.55 64.92 -16.86
C CYS A 208 7.03 64.63 -16.89
N GLY A 209 6.50 64.33 -15.70
CA GLY A 209 5.55 65.26 -15.08
C GLY A 209 4.17 64.71 -14.69
N LYS A 210 3.95 64.63 -13.37
CA LYS A 210 2.70 64.91 -12.60
C LYS A 210 1.42 64.12 -13.00
N CYS A 211 0.89 63.29 -12.09
CA CYS A 211 -0.10 63.69 -11.09
C CYS A 211 -1.39 64.28 -11.69
N LEU A 212 -2.48 63.50 -11.76
CA LEU A 212 -3.74 63.75 -11.03
C LEU A 212 -4.81 62.67 -11.32
N ILE A 213 -5.65 62.50 -10.31
CA ILE A 213 -6.85 61.65 -10.20
C ILE A 213 -8.01 62.28 -10.99
N MET A 214 -8.73 61.48 -11.78
CA MET A 214 -10.19 61.23 -11.70
C MET A 214 -10.58 60.07 -12.61
#